data_AF-A0A921AX75-F1
#
_entry.id   AF-A0A921AX75-F1
#
_cell.length_a   1.000
_cell.length_b   1.000
_cell.length_c   1.000
_cell.angle_alpha   90.00
_cell.angle_beta   90.00
_cell.angle_gamma   90.00
#
_symmetry.space_group_name_H-M   'P 1'
#
loop_
_entity.id
_entity.type
_entity.pdbx_description
1 polymer ?
#
loop_
_entity_poly.entity_id
_entity_poly.type
_entity_poly.pdbx_seq_one_letter_code
_entity_poly.pdbx_strand_id
1 'polypeptide(L)'
;ECRTAIEPIIDSPSPAMLEKAAKYFPVHSVPLVANRLGDAFPIVVERAAAMKSNPLLCECEMVSRAEIEYVASDPSSQSMTDVRLRTRLGMGTCQGTYCSLRTIGALTECRMPFPLSPADNLREFLQERWKGLRPALWGLQAREMELGRAVYAATLNIDGAKDEQKI
;
A
#
# COMPACT_ATOMS: atom_id res chain seq x y z
N GLU A 1 11.49 -33.84 -18.54
CA GLU A 1 11.70 -32.62 -19.35
C GLU A 1 11.39 -31.39 -18.50
N CYS A 2 12.03 -30.25 -18.76
CA CYS A 2 11.85 -29.01 -18.03
C CYS A 2 10.64 -28.23 -18.56
N ARG A 3 9.72 -27.78 -17.69
CA ARG A 3 8.46 -27.11 -18.06
C ARG A 3 8.33 -25.66 -17.53
N THR A 4 9.33 -25.13 -16.86
CA THR A 4 9.27 -23.79 -16.23
C THR A 4 9.06 -22.63 -17.19
N ALA A 5 9.36 -22.79 -18.49
CA ALA A 5 9.08 -21.75 -19.49
C ALA A 5 7.62 -21.70 -19.95
N ILE A 6 6.83 -22.77 -19.68
CA ILE A 6 5.43 -22.89 -20.12
C ILE A 6 4.44 -22.89 -18.95
N GLU A 7 4.88 -23.27 -17.77
CA GLU A 7 4.04 -23.25 -16.57
C GLU A 7 3.96 -21.83 -16.02
N PRO A 8 2.76 -21.22 -15.99
CA PRO A 8 2.61 -19.90 -15.39
C PRO A 8 2.86 -20.00 -13.88
N ILE A 9 3.50 -18.97 -13.32
CA ILE A 9 3.73 -18.89 -11.87
C ILE A 9 2.37 -18.74 -11.14
N ILE A 10 1.41 -18.05 -11.76
CA ILE A 10 0.10 -17.73 -11.22
C ILE A 10 -0.92 -17.84 -12.35
N ASP A 11 -2.07 -18.45 -12.07
CA ASP A 11 -3.16 -18.56 -13.03
C ASP A 11 -3.88 -17.22 -13.25
N SER A 12 -4.39 -17.02 -14.46
CA SER A 12 -5.19 -15.83 -14.77
C SER A 12 -6.58 -15.93 -14.13
N PRO A 13 -7.12 -14.83 -13.57
CA PRO A 13 -8.44 -14.84 -12.96
C PRO A 13 -9.53 -15.11 -14.02
N SER A 14 -10.56 -15.86 -13.63
CA SER A 14 -11.67 -16.17 -14.53
C SER A 14 -12.50 -14.91 -14.86
N PRO A 15 -13.12 -14.85 -16.07
CA PRO A 15 -13.96 -13.70 -16.45
C PRO A 15 -15.10 -13.42 -15.46
N ALA A 16 -15.72 -14.46 -14.91
CA ALA A 16 -16.78 -14.33 -13.91
C ALA A 16 -16.27 -13.67 -12.61
N MET A 17 -15.04 -13.98 -12.19
CA MET A 17 -14.42 -13.34 -11.03
C MET A 17 -14.08 -11.88 -11.28
N LEU A 18 -13.63 -11.54 -12.49
CA LEU A 18 -13.38 -10.15 -12.89
C LEU A 18 -14.67 -9.31 -12.89
N GLU A 19 -15.77 -9.87 -13.42
CA GLU A 19 -17.08 -9.21 -13.39
C GLU A 19 -17.60 -9.02 -11.97
N LYS A 20 -17.41 -10.03 -11.09
CA LYS A 20 -17.75 -9.90 -9.67
C LYS A 20 -16.93 -8.81 -9.00
N ALA A 21 -15.62 -8.75 -9.25
CA ALA A 21 -14.74 -7.74 -8.69
C ALA A 21 -15.16 -6.32 -9.10
N ALA A 22 -15.60 -6.11 -10.33
CA ALA A 22 -16.05 -4.80 -10.82
C ALA A 22 -17.22 -4.19 -10.03
N LYS A 23 -17.92 -4.98 -9.20
CA LYS A 23 -18.99 -4.49 -8.29
C LYS A 23 -18.46 -3.86 -7.00
N TYR A 24 -17.25 -4.23 -6.58
CA TYR A 24 -16.68 -3.86 -5.26
C TYR A 24 -15.37 -3.06 -5.35
N PHE A 25 -14.83 -2.95 -6.56
CA PHE A 25 -13.63 -2.17 -6.87
C PHE A 25 -13.92 -1.24 -8.05
N PRO A 26 -13.22 -0.10 -8.18
CA PRO A 26 -13.25 0.68 -9.42
C PRO A 26 -12.95 -0.20 -10.64
N VAL A 27 -13.77 -0.12 -11.69
CA VAL A 27 -13.68 -1.02 -12.85
C VAL A 27 -12.28 -1.08 -13.46
N HIS A 28 -11.61 0.07 -13.58
CA HIS A 28 -10.27 0.17 -14.13
C HIS A 28 -9.18 -0.34 -13.18
N SER A 29 -9.46 -0.50 -11.88
CA SER A 29 -8.50 -1.03 -10.93
C SER A 29 -8.53 -2.55 -10.83
N VAL A 30 -9.60 -3.22 -11.29
CA VAL A 30 -9.74 -4.69 -11.19
C VAL A 30 -8.52 -5.44 -11.77
N PRO A 31 -7.99 -5.11 -12.97
CA PRO A 31 -6.78 -5.76 -13.47
C PRO A 31 -5.55 -5.50 -12.60
N LEU A 32 -5.44 -4.31 -11.99
CA LEU A 32 -4.34 -3.98 -11.08
C LEU A 32 -4.41 -4.83 -9.81
N VAL A 33 -5.60 -4.96 -9.23
CA VAL A 33 -5.83 -5.78 -8.03
C VAL A 33 -5.50 -7.24 -8.32
N ALA A 34 -5.94 -7.78 -9.47
CA ALA A 34 -5.60 -9.14 -9.89
C ALA A 34 -4.09 -9.35 -10.06
N ASN A 35 -3.40 -8.42 -10.74
CA ASN A 35 -1.95 -8.50 -10.94
C ASN A 35 -1.15 -8.41 -9.64
N ARG A 36 -1.64 -7.66 -8.64
CA ARG A 36 -0.98 -7.55 -7.32
C ARG A 36 -1.16 -8.80 -6.46
N LEU A 37 -2.35 -9.37 -6.47
CA LEU A 37 -2.74 -10.43 -5.53
C LEU A 37 -2.56 -11.84 -6.07
N GLY A 38 -2.57 -12.02 -7.40
CA GLY A 38 -2.47 -13.33 -8.02
C GLY A 38 -3.52 -14.31 -7.49
N ASP A 39 -3.07 -15.46 -6.96
CA ASP A 39 -3.94 -16.50 -6.40
C ASP A 39 -4.84 -16.00 -5.25
N ALA A 40 -4.44 -14.93 -4.57
CA ALA A 40 -5.23 -14.32 -3.52
C ALA A 40 -6.40 -13.48 -4.04
N PHE A 41 -6.44 -13.16 -5.34
CA PHE A 41 -7.45 -12.27 -5.92
C PHE A 41 -8.89 -12.69 -5.60
N PRO A 42 -9.30 -13.96 -5.77
CA PRO A 42 -10.67 -14.37 -5.42
C PRO A 42 -10.99 -14.16 -3.94
N ILE A 43 -10.04 -14.46 -3.05
CA ILE A 43 -10.20 -14.31 -1.60
C ILE A 43 -10.47 -12.84 -1.24
N VAL A 44 -9.74 -11.91 -1.85
CA VAL A 44 -9.91 -10.48 -1.59
C VAL A 44 -11.21 -9.94 -2.18
N VAL A 45 -11.66 -10.46 -3.33
CA VAL A 45 -12.98 -10.12 -3.89
C VAL A 45 -14.11 -10.57 -2.97
N GLU A 46 -14.06 -11.78 -2.42
CA GLU A 46 -15.05 -12.23 -1.43
C GLU A 46 -15.01 -11.38 -0.16
N ARG A 47 -13.81 -11.04 0.31
CA ARG A 47 -13.65 -10.15 1.46
C ARG A 47 -14.30 -8.79 1.20
N ALA A 48 -14.00 -8.17 0.06
CA ALA A 48 -14.60 -6.88 -0.32
C ALA A 48 -16.13 -6.96 -0.42
N ALA A 49 -16.68 -8.08 -0.89
CA ALA A 49 -18.12 -8.32 -0.96
C ALA A 49 -18.79 -8.45 0.43
N ALA A 50 -18.07 -8.99 1.41
CA ALA A 50 -18.54 -9.14 2.78
C ALA A 50 -18.40 -7.85 3.62
N MET A 51 -17.59 -6.89 3.18
CA MET A 51 -17.40 -5.61 3.87
C MET A 51 -18.60 -4.68 3.64
N LYS A 52 -18.92 -3.86 4.66
CA LYS A 52 -19.91 -2.78 4.51
C LYS A 52 -19.48 -1.74 3.47
N SER A 53 -18.20 -1.43 3.42
CA SER A 53 -17.60 -0.60 2.37
C SER A 53 -16.14 -0.97 2.15
N ASN A 54 -15.68 -0.80 0.90
CA ASN A 54 -14.29 -1.04 0.50
C ASN A 54 -13.69 0.24 -0.11
N PRO A 55 -13.38 1.26 0.71
CA PRO A 55 -12.83 2.51 0.19
C PRO A 55 -11.41 2.30 -0.35
N LEU A 56 -11.01 3.17 -1.29
CA LEU A 56 -9.61 3.31 -1.63
C LEU A 56 -8.86 3.96 -0.47
N LEU A 57 -7.76 3.34 -0.06
CA LEU A 57 -6.80 3.94 0.87
C LEU A 57 -5.64 4.61 0.13
N CYS A 58 -5.35 4.19 -1.11
CA CYS A 58 -4.42 4.87 -1.99
C CYS A 58 -5.02 5.06 -3.38
N GLU A 59 -5.31 6.31 -3.72
CA GLU A 59 -5.92 6.69 -5.00
C GLU A 59 -4.92 6.59 -6.14
N CYS A 60 -3.65 6.95 -5.91
CA CYS A 60 -2.63 6.94 -6.97
C CYS A 60 -2.36 5.53 -7.52
N GLU A 61 -2.45 4.51 -6.68
CA GLU A 61 -2.19 3.11 -7.04
C GLU A 61 -3.47 2.26 -7.04
N MET A 62 -4.63 2.89 -6.82
CA MET A 62 -5.94 2.25 -6.70
C MET A 62 -5.93 1.05 -5.72
N VAL A 63 -5.35 1.26 -4.53
CA VAL A 63 -5.29 0.24 -3.47
C VAL A 63 -6.44 0.44 -2.51
N SER A 64 -7.25 -0.60 -2.37
CA SER A 64 -8.44 -0.64 -1.54
C SER A 64 -8.15 -1.11 -0.11
N ARG A 65 -9.10 -0.86 0.80
CA ARG A 65 -9.05 -1.36 2.18
C ARG A 65 -8.98 -2.89 2.23
N ALA A 66 -9.75 -3.59 1.40
CA ALA A 66 -9.76 -5.06 1.35
C ALA A 66 -8.38 -5.66 1.04
N GLU A 67 -7.62 -5.04 0.12
CA GLU A 67 -6.24 -5.46 -0.20
C GLU A 67 -5.30 -5.28 0.99
N ILE A 68 -5.37 -4.10 1.64
CA ILE A 68 -4.54 -3.78 2.80
C ILE A 68 -4.82 -4.74 3.95
N GLU A 69 -6.09 -4.97 4.27
CA GLU A 69 -6.48 -5.90 5.33
C GLU A 69 -6.11 -7.35 5.01
N TYR A 70 -6.15 -7.74 3.73
CA TYR A 70 -5.72 -9.08 3.32
C TYR A 70 -4.23 -9.27 3.57
N VAL A 71 -3.41 -8.33 3.10
CA VAL A 71 -1.97 -8.39 3.34
C VAL A 71 -1.64 -8.31 4.83
N ALA A 72 -2.34 -7.46 5.60
CA ALA A 72 -2.14 -7.34 7.03
C ALA A 72 -2.52 -8.60 7.82
N SER A 73 -3.39 -9.45 7.27
CA SER A 73 -3.76 -10.73 7.90
C SER A 73 -2.72 -11.84 7.72
N ASP A 74 -1.73 -11.63 6.86
CA ASP A 74 -0.63 -12.56 6.66
C ASP A 74 0.43 -12.39 7.78
N PRO A 75 0.79 -13.44 8.54
CA PRO A 75 1.77 -13.35 9.63
C PRO A 75 3.17 -12.86 9.20
N SER A 76 3.51 -12.98 7.91
CA SER A 76 4.76 -12.49 7.35
C SER A 76 4.77 -10.96 7.14
N SER A 77 3.60 -10.32 7.16
CA SER A 77 3.48 -8.87 7.03
C SER A 77 3.43 -8.24 8.41
N GLN A 78 4.47 -7.46 8.73
CA GLN A 78 4.67 -6.88 10.07
C GLN A 78 4.89 -5.37 10.02
N SER A 79 4.88 -4.77 8.83
CA SER A 79 5.08 -3.34 8.62
C SER A 79 4.28 -2.77 7.46
N MET A 80 4.11 -1.44 7.44
CA MET A 80 3.63 -0.71 6.27
C MET A 80 4.52 -0.91 5.05
N THR A 81 5.81 -1.18 5.25
CA THR A 81 6.74 -1.49 4.15
C THR A 81 6.37 -2.80 3.47
N ASP A 82 6.02 -3.85 4.23
CA ASP A 82 5.57 -5.14 3.67
C ASP A 82 4.27 -4.96 2.89
N VAL A 83 3.33 -4.21 3.47
CA VAL A 83 2.07 -3.85 2.81
C VAL A 83 2.34 -3.12 1.51
N ARG A 84 3.28 -2.17 1.47
CA ARG A 84 3.68 -1.49 0.24
C ARG A 84 4.28 -2.43 -0.78
N LEU A 85 5.17 -3.34 -0.40
CA LEU A 85 5.81 -4.24 -1.36
C LEU A 85 4.80 -5.14 -2.05
N ARG A 86 3.72 -5.51 -1.34
CA ARG A 86 2.67 -6.41 -1.86
C ARG A 86 1.52 -5.68 -2.56
N THR A 87 1.23 -4.43 -2.19
CA THR A 87 0.08 -3.67 -2.72
C THR A 87 0.46 -2.48 -3.59
N ARG A 88 1.74 -2.11 -3.63
CA ARG A 88 2.25 -0.83 -4.17
C ARG A 88 1.78 0.42 -3.42
N LEU A 89 1.23 0.29 -2.20
CA LEU A 89 0.86 1.42 -1.35
C LEU A 89 1.95 2.51 -1.33
N GLY A 90 1.57 3.74 -1.66
CA GLY A 90 2.45 4.90 -1.61
C GLY A 90 3.59 4.90 -2.64
N MET A 91 3.49 4.07 -3.69
CA MET A 91 4.43 4.10 -4.82
C MET A 91 4.01 5.07 -5.95
N GLY A 92 2.81 5.64 -5.88
CA GLY A 92 2.33 6.60 -6.86
C GLY A 92 2.95 8.00 -6.70
N THR A 93 2.49 8.96 -7.51
CA THR A 93 3.04 10.33 -7.55
C THR A 93 3.01 11.04 -6.20
N CYS A 94 2.03 10.75 -5.33
CA CYS A 94 1.99 11.35 -4.00
C CYS A 94 3.03 10.79 -3.02
N GLN A 95 3.72 9.70 -3.36
CA GLN A 95 4.77 9.07 -2.56
C GLN A 95 4.35 8.75 -1.10
N GLY A 96 3.06 8.47 -0.89
CA GLY A 96 2.52 8.20 0.46
C GLY A 96 1.89 9.41 1.15
N THR A 97 2.06 10.63 0.63
CA THR A 97 1.62 11.90 1.26
C THR A 97 0.21 11.81 1.84
N TYR A 98 -0.73 11.27 1.06
CA TYR A 98 -2.15 11.25 1.42
C TYR A 98 -2.67 9.90 1.92
N CYS A 99 -1.98 8.79 1.62
CA CYS A 99 -2.47 7.44 1.95
C CYS A 99 -1.89 6.88 3.24
N SER A 100 -0.70 7.32 3.67
CA SER A 100 0.00 6.69 4.79
C SER A 100 -0.78 6.79 6.11
N LEU A 101 -1.38 7.95 6.42
CA LEU A 101 -2.19 8.13 7.64
C LEU A 101 -3.41 7.20 7.67
N ARG A 102 -4.18 7.17 6.57
CA ARG A 102 -5.37 6.31 6.47
C ARG A 102 -4.99 4.83 6.57
N THR A 103 -3.85 4.47 5.98
CA THR A 103 -3.36 3.10 6.01
C THR A 103 -2.94 2.69 7.41
N ILE A 104 -2.14 3.50 8.12
CA ILE A 104 -1.73 3.12 9.47
C ILE A 104 -2.94 3.00 10.42
N GLY A 105 -3.97 3.83 10.23
CA GLY A 105 -5.26 3.70 10.91
C GLY A 105 -5.91 2.35 10.63
N ALA A 106 -6.07 1.98 9.35
CA ALA A 106 -6.67 0.71 8.96
C ALA A 106 -5.90 -0.51 9.50
N LEU A 107 -4.57 -0.48 9.45
CA LEU A 107 -3.72 -1.55 9.99
C LEU A 107 -3.83 -1.67 11.52
N THR A 108 -3.98 -0.53 12.20
CA THR A 108 -4.21 -0.49 13.66
C THR A 108 -5.60 -1.05 14.01
N GLU A 109 -6.64 -0.69 13.26
CA GLU A 109 -8.00 -1.22 13.43
C GLU A 109 -8.04 -2.74 13.28
N CYS A 110 -7.29 -3.29 12.31
CA CYS A 110 -7.19 -4.72 12.08
C CYS A 110 -6.20 -5.45 13.00
N ARG A 111 -5.60 -4.75 13.97
CA ARG A 111 -4.65 -5.29 14.95
C ARG A 111 -3.47 -6.02 14.29
N MET A 112 -2.94 -5.46 13.20
CA MET A 112 -1.72 -5.97 12.58
C MET A 112 -0.60 -6.04 13.64
N PRO A 113 0.16 -7.14 13.73
CA PRO A 113 1.23 -7.28 14.71
C PRO A 113 2.42 -6.43 14.30
N PHE A 114 2.44 -5.17 14.75
CA PHE A 114 3.58 -4.29 14.52
C PHE A 114 4.70 -4.57 15.54
N PRO A 115 5.96 -4.74 15.11
CA PRO A 115 7.11 -4.75 15.99
C PRO A 115 7.44 -3.35 16.53
N LEU A 116 6.95 -2.31 15.84
CA LEU A 116 7.10 -0.90 16.21
C LEU A 116 5.74 -0.31 16.61
N SER A 117 5.74 0.83 17.29
CA SER A 117 4.48 1.57 17.46
C SER A 117 3.89 1.95 16.10
N PRO A 118 2.56 2.11 15.95
CA PRO A 118 1.97 2.54 14.68
C PRO A 118 2.59 3.85 14.17
N ALA A 119 2.86 4.81 15.07
CA ALA A 119 3.50 6.06 14.72
C ALA A 119 4.93 5.87 14.20
N ASP A 120 5.72 4.97 14.80
CA ASP A 120 7.09 4.71 14.35
C ASP A 120 7.13 3.92 13.04
N ASN A 121 6.17 3.02 12.82
CA ASN A 121 6.02 2.31 11.56
C ASN A 121 5.71 3.30 10.42
N LEU A 122 4.81 4.24 10.67
CA LEU A 122 4.53 5.33 9.74
C LEU A 122 5.78 6.20 9.49
N ARG A 123 6.51 6.60 10.54
CA ARG A 123 7.75 7.38 10.39
C ARG A 123 8.77 6.66 9.51
N GLU A 124 8.97 5.35 9.70
CA GLU A 124 9.87 4.57 8.84
C GLU A 124 9.41 4.50 7.40
N PHE A 125 8.11 4.26 7.18
CA PHE A 125 7.54 4.25 5.85
C PHE A 125 7.82 5.55 5.09
N LEU A 126 7.68 6.70 5.76
CA LEU A 126 7.96 8.03 5.21
C LEU A 126 9.47 8.29 5.06
N GLN A 127 10.27 7.83 6.01
CA GLN A 127 11.73 7.97 5.94
C GLN A 127 12.31 7.28 4.71
N GLU A 128 11.84 6.09 4.37
CA GLU A 128 12.28 5.38 3.17
C GLU A 128 11.90 6.11 1.88
N ARG A 129 10.87 6.97 1.90
CA ARG A 129 10.57 7.86 0.76
C ARG A 129 11.54 9.02 0.69
N TRP A 130 11.81 9.66 1.82
CA TRP A 130 12.80 10.73 1.91
C TRP A 130 14.17 10.29 1.39
N LYS A 131 14.67 9.12 1.84
CA LYS A 131 15.95 8.55 1.39
C LYS A 131 16.02 8.39 -0.13
N GLY A 132 14.96 7.87 -0.74
CA GLY A 132 14.90 7.65 -2.19
C GLY A 132 14.83 8.93 -3.03
N LEU A 133 14.23 9.99 -2.48
CA LEU A 133 14.02 11.25 -3.21
C LEU A 133 15.14 12.27 -3.00
N ARG A 134 15.88 12.16 -1.90
CA ARG A 134 16.98 13.07 -1.53
C ARG A 134 17.98 13.35 -2.66
N PRO A 135 18.45 12.37 -3.47
CA PRO A 135 19.40 12.64 -4.55
C PRO A 135 18.85 13.52 -5.68
N ALA A 136 17.52 13.62 -5.80
CA ALA A 136 16.81 14.37 -6.83
C ALA A 136 16.01 15.54 -6.24
N LEU A 137 16.37 16.02 -5.04
CA LEU A 137 15.63 17.04 -4.30
C LEU A 137 15.95 18.45 -4.81
N TRP A 138 15.54 18.74 -6.03
CA TRP A 138 15.69 20.04 -6.69
C TRP A 138 14.44 20.39 -7.50
N GLY A 139 14.27 21.67 -7.84
CA GLY A 139 13.17 22.12 -8.71
C GLY A 139 11.77 21.74 -8.19
N LEU A 140 10.98 21.08 -9.04
CA LEU A 140 9.60 20.68 -8.71
C LEU A 140 9.56 19.60 -7.63
N GLN A 141 10.50 18.65 -7.65
CA GLN A 141 10.58 17.56 -6.68
C GLN A 141 10.81 18.08 -5.26
N ALA A 142 11.62 19.14 -5.10
CA ALA A 142 11.81 19.79 -3.80
C ALA A 142 10.51 20.42 -3.28
N ARG A 143 9.71 21.04 -4.17
CA ARG A 143 8.42 21.65 -3.81
C ARG A 143 7.39 20.60 -3.41
N GLU A 144 7.29 19.50 -4.16
CA GLU A 144 6.39 18.39 -3.84
C GLU A 144 6.75 17.74 -2.51
N MET A 145 8.05 17.55 -2.25
CA MET A 145 8.52 17.01 -0.99
C MET A 145 8.21 17.93 0.19
N GLU A 146 8.40 19.24 0.03
CA GLU A 146 8.06 20.20 1.08
C GLU A 146 6.56 20.24 1.38
N LEU A 147 5.71 20.11 0.36
CA LEU A 147 4.28 19.94 0.55
C LEU A 147 3.97 18.67 1.35
N GLY A 148 4.59 17.54 0.98
CA GLY A 148 4.43 16.28 1.71
C GLY A 148 4.85 16.40 3.17
N ARG A 149 6.03 16.98 3.43
CA ARG A 149 6.54 17.26 4.79
C ARG A 149 5.57 18.15 5.58
N ALA A 150 5.06 19.22 4.97
CA ALA A 150 4.11 20.14 5.61
C ALA A 150 2.80 19.44 5.99
N VAL A 151 2.27 18.55 5.14
CA VAL A 151 1.08 17.74 5.44
C VAL A 151 1.32 16.89 6.69
N TYR A 152 2.44 16.18 6.79
CA TYR A 152 2.73 15.33 7.95
C TYR A 152 3.03 16.11 9.22
N ALA A 153 3.73 17.23 9.12
CA ALA A 153 3.97 18.11 10.26
C ALA A 153 2.65 18.67 10.81
N ALA A 154 1.77 19.16 9.93
CA ALA A 154 0.51 19.77 10.34
C ALA A 154 -0.54 18.78 10.84
N THR A 155 -0.58 17.56 10.29
CA THR A 155 -1.62 16.57 10.63
C THR A 155 -1.20 15.60 11.73
N LEU A 156 0.09 15.28 11.83
CA LEU A 156 0.59 14.21 12.69
C LEU A 156 1.68 14.64 13.67
N ASN A 157 2.09 15.92 13.61
CA ASN A 157 3.22 16.42 14.37
C ASN A 157 4.48 15.55 14.14
N ILE A 158 4.69 15.15 12.88
CA ILE A 158 5.89 14.45 12.41
C ILE A 158 6.72 15.47 11.64
N ASP A 159 7.69 16.09 12.32
CA ASP A 159 8.49 17.21 11.84
C ASP A 159 9.97 16.85 11.76
N GLY A 160 10.32 15.92 10.87
CA GLY A 160 11.73 15.65 10.59
C GLY A 160 12.00 14.27 10.02
N ALA A 161 13.18 14.13 9.42
CA ALA A 161 13.77 12.84 9.15
C ALA A 161 14.19 12.17 10.48
N LYS A 162 14.05 10.85 10.60
CA LYS A 162 14.77 10.11 11.65
C LYS A 162 16.26 10.45 11.56
N ASP A 163 16.94 10.49 12.70
CA ASP A 163 18.37 10.80 12.80
C ASP A 163 19.19 9.74 12.03
N GLU A 164 19.48 9.98 10.74
CA GLU A 164 20.09 9.01 9.83
C GLU A 164 21.59 8.77 10.10
N GLN A 165 22.17 9.51 11.05
CA GLN A 165 23.61 9.48 11.36
C GLN A 165 23.98 8.59 12.54
N LYS A 166 23.00 7.97 13.21
CA LYS A 166 23.26 6.95 14.23
C LYS A 166 23.47 5.59 13.55
N ILE A 167 24.72 5.29 13.24
CA ILE A 167 25.22 3.93 12.96
C ILE A 167 25.42 3.21 14.29
#